data_AF-A3GIE6-F1
#
_entry.id   AF-A3GIE6-F1
#
_cell.length_a   1.000
_cell.length_b   1.000
_cell.length_c   1.000
_cell.angle_alpha   90.00
_cell.angle_beta   90.00
_cell.angle_gamma   90.00
#
_symmetry.space_group_name_H-M   'P 1'
#
loop_
_entity.id
_entity.type
_entity.pdbx_description
1 polymer ?
#
loop_
_entity_poly.entity_id
_entity_poly.type
_entity_poly.pdbx_seq_one_letter_code
_entity_poly.pdbx_strand_id
1 'polypeptide(L)'
;MLFRKYILAVLTLITSVMARTITTNTIDRGAISLGLGDTIIEDGVYWSIIDNLATAFAGNVDVGSGSGLYISGLNPLLSMSVTLLSGSLTNDGIISLNAVQSLLAPTYSLVGISFTNNGEMYLGADGSFGSPNIQITAPIWNNNGLLVFYQKTRSSASIELGTSGLDIKNNGQICFFNELYTQRTNIVGTGCITLDENSSIFLSNTLLNIDTNQVFYLADSASSIQVHAISFSKTYNVAGFGNGNKIGLDVTLVNLPPLLNGYTYDTKTGILTLRGGGVLSPMNFNIGLGYNPSLFKIVTDDNTGIIRIPAGAVTYSGPPPNSVPSVCQPCKKLPPAPGTSATEFTTTATSTNSDGFTCTEVDDIIVSTDKSNSWFTSTSTITAGCISNPTNTITST
;
A
#
# COMPACT_ATOMS: atom_id res chain seq x y z
N MET A 1 55.93 16.68 18.89
CA MET A 1 55.03 17.63 18.17
C MET A 1 54.30 16.99 16.97
N LEU A 2 53.92 15.70 17.02
CA LEU A 2 53.11 15.04 15.97
C LEU A 2 51.72 14.58 16.44
N PHE A 3 51.48 14.48 17.76
CA PHE A 3 50.21 13.97 18.30
C PHE A 3 49.09 15.00 18.39
N ARG A 4 49.40 16.30 18.26
CA ARG A 4 48.43 17.39 18.38
C ARG A 4 47.74 17.77 17.06
N LYS A 5 48.23 17.24 15.92
CA LYS A 5 47.68 17.53 14.58
C LYS A 5 46.69 16.47 14.07
N TYR A 6 46.59 15.31 14.72
CA TYR A 6 45.62 14.27 14.35
C TYR A 6 44.27 14.39 15.08
N ILE A 7 44.20 15.12 16.19
CA ILE A 7 42.93 15.34 16.90
C ILE A 7 42.02 16.32 16.15
N LEU A 8 42.57 17.22 15.32
CA LEU A 8 41.76 18.13 14.51
C LEU A 8 41.27 17.54 13.17
N ALA A 9 41.82 16.40 12.75
CA ALA A 9 41.43 15.71 11.51
C ALA A 9 40.36 14.62 11.76
N VAL A 10 40.13 14.22 13.01
CA VAL A 10 39.03 13.29 13.39
C VAL A 10 37.74 14.07 13.74
N LEU A 11 37.79 15.41 13.83
CA LEU A 11 36.67 16.26 14.22
C LEU A 11 35.88 16.88 13.05
N THR A 12 36.08 16.46 11.80
CA THR A 12 35.49 17.12 10.61
C THR A 12 34.77 16.19 9.62
N LEU A 13 34.29 15.03 10.07
CA LEU A 13 33.34 14.19 9.31
C LEU A 13 32.13 13.75 10.15
N ILE A 14 31.72 14.58 11.12
CA ILE A 14 30.35 14.49 11.64
C ILE A 14 29.48 15.22 10.61
N THR A 15 29.07 14.53 9.56
CA THR A 15 27.87 14.95 8.83
C THR A 15 26.74 14.88 9.84
N SER A 16 26.26 16.03 10.30
CA SER A 16 25.07 16.10 11.14
C SER A 16 23.93 15.42 10.38
N VAL A 17 23.55 14.23 10.83
CA VAL A 17 22.35 13.54 10.36
C VAL A 17 21.18 14.37 10.85
N MET A 18 20.68 15.27 10.00
CA MET A 18 19.54 16.12 10.33
C MET A 18 18.27 15.41 9.91
N ALA A 19 17.34 15.26 10.86
CA ALA A 19 15.99 14.81 10.55
C ALA A 19 15.29 15.83 9.62
N ARG A 20 14.48 15.34 8.69
CA ARG A 20 13.55 16.13 7.90
C ARG A 20 12.21 16.13 8.64
N THR A 21 11.93 17.22 9.34
CA THR A 21 10.65 17.42 10.04
C THR A 21 9.71 18.29 9.21
N ILE A 22 8.50 17.81 8.98
CA ILE A 22 7.41 18.52 8.31
C ILE A 22 6.46 19.03 9.38
N THR A 23 6.50 20.34 9.64
CA THR A 23 5.67 21.03 10.65
C THR A 23 4.53 21.84 10.04
N THR A 24 4.49 21.94 8.72
CA THR A 24 3.44 22.62 7.95
C THR A 24 3.18 21.86 6.66
N ASN A 25 1.97 22.00 6.12
CA ASN A 25 1.60 21.38 4.85
C ASN A 25 2.60 21.71 3.74
N THR A 26 3.26 20.69 3.22
CA THR A 26 4.38 20.83 2.29
C THR A 26 4.08 20.05 1.00
N ILE A 27 4.32 20.68 -0.14
CA ILE A 27 4.23 20.04 -1.46
C ILE A 27 5.55 20.24 -2.18
N ASP A 28 6.23 19.13 -2.47
CA ASP A 28 7.45 19.11 -3.27
C ASP A 28 7.19 18.42 -4.61
N ARG A 29 7.85 18.89 -5.67
CA ARG A 29 7.67 18.38 -7.04
C ARG A 29 9.01 18.11 -7.71
N GLY A 30 9.06 17.04 -8.49
CA GLY A 30 10.25 16.62 -9.23
C GLY A 30 11.32 16.03 -8.32
N ALA A 31 12.59 16.17 -8.74
CA ALA A 31 13.71 15.56 -8.05
C ALA A 31 13.95 16.18 -6.67
N ILE A 32 13.76 15.38 -5.63
CA ILE A 32 14.13 15.72 -4.26
C ILE A 32 15.12 14.70 -3.70
N SER A 33 16.00 15.15 -2.81
CA SER A 33 16.91 14.28 -2.07
C SER A 33 16.55 14.32 -0.60
N LEU A 34 16.21 13.17 -0.04
CA LEU A 34 16.08 13.02 1.40
C LEU A 34 17.48 12.79 1.97
N GLY A 35 17.86 13.59 2.96
CA GLY A 35 19.14 13.43 3.65
C GLY A 35 19.24 12.10 4.40
N LEU A 36 20.34 11.90 5.10
CA LEU A 36 20.61 10.64 5.81
C LEU A 36 19.84 10.47 7.15
N GLY A 37 18.89 11.36 7.46
CA GLY A 37 18.22 11.42 8.76
C GLY A 37 16.77 10.92 8.74
N ASP A 38 16.18 10.92 9.93
CA ASP A 38 14.78 10.56 10.14
C ASP A 38 13.84 11.49 9.36
N THR A 39 12.69 10.97 8.97
CA THR A 39 11.59 11.75 8.38
C THR A 39 10.44 11.75 9.36
N ILE A 40 10.08 12.94 9.84
CA ILE A 40 9.01 13.13 10.81
C ILE A 40 7.96 14.03 10.17
N ILE A 41 6.72 13.55 10.10
CA ILE A 41 5.56 14.35 9.72
C ILE A 41 4.73 14.52 10.97
N GLU A 42 4.69 15.75 11.48
CA GLU A 42 3.99 16.09 12.72
C GLU A 42 2.48 15.88 12.59
N ASP A 43 1.80 15.83 13.73
CA ASP A 43 0.35 15.66 13.78
C ASP A 43 -0.38 16.75 12.97
N GLY A 44 -1.41 16.33 12.23
CA GLY A 44 -2.31 17.23 11.52
C GLY A 44 -1.75 17.95 10.28
N VAL A 45 -0.52 17.65 9.85
CA VAL A 45 0.05 18.22 8.62
C VAL A 45 0.33 17.16 7.56
N TYR A 46 0.55 17.56 6.31
CA TYR A 46 0.93 16.62 5.26
C TYR A 46 2.22 16.99 4.54
N TRP A 47 2.86 15.96 3.99
CA TRP A 47 3.89 16.09 2.98
C TRP A 47 3.48 15.35 1.70
N SER A 48 3.39 16.07 0.59
CA SER A 48 3.11 15.50 -0.72
C SER A 48 4.32 15.68 -1.64
N ILE A 49 4.84 14.56 -2.13
CA ILE A 49 5.97 14.49 -3.06
C ILE A 49 5.43 14.01 -4.41
N ILE A 50 5.59 14.81 -5.46
CA ILE A 50 4.99 14.52 -6.77
C ILE A 50 6.08 14.39 -7.83
N ASP A 51 6.01 13.31 -8.61
CA ASP A 51 6.93 13.00 -9.71
C ASP A 51 8.41 12.99 -9.31
N ASN A 52 8.69 12.54 -8.07
CA ASN A 52 10.04 12.18 -7.67
C ASN A 52 10.36 10.74 -8.10
N LEU A 53 11.38 10.58 -8.94
CA LEU A 53 11.78 9.27 -9.46
C LEU A 53 12.23 8.28 -8.38
N ALA A 54 12.97 8.78 -7.40
CA ALA A 54 13.57 7.97 -6.36
C ALA A 54 13.48 8.68 -5.01
N THR A 55 12.65 8.15 -4.12
CA THR A 55 12.55 8.55 -2.72
C THR A 55 13.23 7.48 -1.88
N ALA A 56 14.30 7.83 -1.17
CA ALA A 56 14.99 6.91 -0.28
C ALA A 56 15.02 7.47 1.14
N PHE A 57 14.41 6.75 2.09
CA PHE A 57 14.43 7.08 3.51
C PHE A 57 15.62 6.38 4.17
N ALA A 58 16.51 7.14 4.81
CA ALA A 58 17.74 6.65 5.43
C ALA A 58 17.69 6.58 6.97
N GLY A 59 16.53 6.84 7.56
CA GLY A 59 16.27 6.80 9.01
C GLY A 59 14.84 6.35 9.30
N ASN A 60 14.37 6.61 10.52
CA ASN A 60 12.99 6.34 10.87
C ASN A 60 12.03 7.20 10.03
N VAL A 61 10.87 6.65 9.71
CA VAL A 61 9.77 7.38 9.06
C VAL A 61 8.59 7.36 10.02
N ASP A 62 8.28 8.50 10.61
CA ASP A 62 7.20 8.67 11.58
C ASP A 62 6.14 9.61 11.00
N VAL A 63 4.94 9.07 10.81
CA VAL A 63 3.77 9.80 10.28
C VAL A 63 2.74 9.94 11.39
N GLY A 64 2.61 11.14 11.94
CA GLY A 64 1.77 11.46 13.09
C GLY A 64 0.26 11.30 12.86
N SER A 65 -0.52 11.47 13.91
CA SER A 65 -1.97 11.35 13.89
C SER A 65 -2.62 12.47 13.09
N GLY A 66 -3.61 12.14 12.26
CA GLY A 66 -4.27 13.10 11.37
C GLY A 66 -3.35 13.72 10.31
N SER A 67 -2.13 13.21 10.18
CA SER A 67 -1.13 13.67 9.23
C SER A 67 -1.13 12.82 7.95
N GLY A 68 -0.31 13.17 6.95
CA GLY A 68 -0.13 12.30 5.80
C GLY A 68 1.15 12.45 4.99
N LEU A 69 1.70 11.33 4.54
CA LEU A 69 2.78 11.21 3.58
C LEU A 69 2.24 10.71 2.24
N TYR A 70 2.30 11.54 1.21
CA TYR A 70 1.86 11.20 -0.14
C TYR A 70 3.06 11.22 -1.09
N ILE A 71 3.26 10.14 -1.84
CA ILE A 71 4.26 10.08 -2.92
C ILE A 71 3.54 9.63 -4.18
N SER A 72 3.43 10.52 -5.15
CA SER A 72 2.61 10.32 -6.36
C SER A 72 3.45 10.37 -7.63
N GLY A 73 3.36 9.32 -8.45
CA GLY A 73 3.89 9.27 -9.81
C GLY A 73 2.77 9.50 -10.81
N LEU A 74 2.71 10.70 -11.37
CA LEU A 74 1.71 11.13 -12.35
C LEU A 74 2.24 11.04 -13.78
N ASN A 75 3.56 11.09 -13.96
CA ASN A 75 4.15 10.97 -15.29
C ASN A 75 4.09 9.50 -15.79
N PRO A 76 3.39 9.22 -16.90
CA PRO A 76 3.20 7.85 -17.41
C PRO A 76 4.49 7.18 -17.88
N LEU A 77 5.55 7.95 -18.13
CA LEU A 77 6.82 7.48 -18.70
C LEU A 77 7.91 7.24 -17.66
N LEU A 78 7.62 7.48 -16.38
CA LEU A 78 8.61 7.44 -15.30
C LEU A 78 8.24 6.36 -14.29
N SER A 79 9.20 5.48 -13.98
CA SER A 79 9.05 4.52 -12.88
C SER A 79 9.36 5.22 -11.55
N MET A 80 8.45 5.07 -10.59
CA MET A 80 8.61 5.60 -9.24
C MET A 80 9.25 4.54 -8.34
N SER A 81 10.27 4.94 -7.59
CA SER A 81 10.92 4.11 -6.58
C SER A 81 10.82 4.74 -5.20
N VAL A 82 10.34 3.99 -4.22
CA VAL A 82 10.28 4.39 -2.81
C VAL A 82 10.93 3.29 -1.98
N THR A 83 12.00 3.64 -1.27
CA THR A 83 12.81 2.68 -0.51
C THR A 83 13.01 3.14 0.92
N LEU A 84 12.86 2.24 1.87
CA LEU A 84 13.41 2.39 3.22
C LEU A 84 14.76 1.69 3.24
N LEU A 85 15.85 2.46 3.40
CA LEU A 85 17.22 1.95 3.40
C LEU A 85 17.63 1.44 4.78
N SER A 86 17.14 2.11 5.82
CA SER A 86 17.41 1.82 7.23
C SER A 86 16.32 2.42 8.11
N GLY A 87 16.26 2.00 9.37
CA GLY A 87 15.31 2.53 10.35
C GLY A 87 14.00 1.75 10.44
N SER A 88 13.01 2.38 11.07
CA SER A 88 11.66 1.85 11.25
C SER A 88 10.63 2.72 10.56
N LEU A 89 9.46 2.16 10.25
CA LEU A 89 8.32 2.90 9.75
C LEU A 89 7.16 2.81 10.75
N THR A 90 6.73 3.96 11.25
CA THR A 90 5.58 4.13 12.13
C THR A 90 4.54 5.01 11.43
N ASN A 91 3.32 4.50 11.28
CA ASN A 91 2.23 5.24 10.66
C ASN A 91 0.99 5.30 11.57
N ASP A 92 0.71 6.49 12.10
CA ASP A 92 -0.52 6.83 12.82
C ASP A 92 -1.48 7.70 11.96
N GLY A 93 -1.05 8.11 10.77
CA GLY A 93 -1.80 8.93 9.82
C GLY A 93 -2.11 8.19 8.50
N ILE A 94 -1.84 8.85 7.38
CA ILE A 94 -2.01 8.26 6.04
C ILE A 94 -0.66 8.18 5.32
N ILE A 95 -0.27 7.01 4.84
CA ILE A 95 0.81 6.86 3.85
C ILE A 95 0.21 6.44 2.52
N SER A 96 0.46 7.17 1.45
CA SER A 96 -0.01 6.82 0.10
C SER A 96 1.11 6.88 -0.91
N LEU A 97 1.56 5.72 -1.36
CA LEU A 97 2.50 5.55 -2.47
C LEU A 97 1.70 5.18 -3.72
N ASN A 98 1.53 6.11 -4.64
CA ASN A 98 0.60 5.94 -5.76
C ASN A 98 1.27 6.24 -7.11
N ALA A 99 1.49 5.19 -7.91
CA ALA A 99 1.96 5.28 -9.29
C ALA A 99 0.97 4.62 -10.26
N VAL A 100 -0.33 4.64 -9.97
CA VAL A 100 -1.37 4.08 -10.86
C VAL A 100 -1.42 4.78 -12.23
N GLN A 101 -0.97 6.03 -12.31
CA GLN A 101 -0.88 6.77 -13.57
C GLN A 101 0.41 6.45 -14.34
N SER A 102 1.42 5.86 -13.68
CA SER A 102 2.63 5.39 -14.35
C SER A 102 2.37 4.08 -15.09
N LEU A 103 2.77 4.01 -16.36
CA LEU A 103 2.76 2.75 -17.10
C LEU A 103 3.88 1.83 -16.64
N LEU A 104 5.02 2.38 -16.20
CA LEU A 104 6.16 1.59 -15.76
C LEU A 104 5.94 1.09 -14.32
N ALA A 105 6.13 -0.21 -14.13
CA ALA A 105 6.07 -0.83 -12.81
C ALA A 105 6.91 -0.06 -11.75
N PRO A 106 6.29 0.37 -10.64
CA PRO A 106 7.02 1.00 -9.55
C PRO A 106 7.76 -0.02 -8.67
N THR A 107 8.71 0.48 -7.89
CA THR A 107 9.36 -0.28 -6.81
C THR A 107 9.03 0.37 -5.47
N TYR A 108 8.35 -0.34 -4.59
CA TYR A 108 8.14 0.01 -3.19
C TYR A 108 8.90 -1.01 -2.33
N SER A 109 10.12 -0.65 -1.95
CA SER A 109 11.03 -1.49 -1.19
C SER A 109 11.15 -0.99 0.25
N LEU A 110 10.15 -1.27 1.08
CA LEU A 110 10.12 -0.84 2.48
C LEU A 110 10.75 -1.91 3.37
N VAL A 111 12.08 -1.95 3.37
CA VAL A 111 12.86 -2.93 4.14
C VAL A 111 13.46 -2.24 5.36
N GLY A 112 12.97 -2.60 6.55
CA GLY A 112 13.30 -1.91 7.79
C GLY A 112 13.54 -2.84 8.97
N ILE A 113 13.85 -2.22 10.11
CA ILE A 113 14.03 -2.88 11.40
C ILE A 113 12.67 -3.20 12.03
N SER A 114 11.71 -2.28 11.91
CA SER A 114 10.33 -2.50 12.33
C SER A 114 9.33 -1.77 11.45
N PHE A 115 8.12 -2.31 11.40
CA PHE A 115 6.97 -1.75 10.70
C PHE A 115 5.76 -1.75 11.63
N THR A 116 5.16 -0.58 11.85
CA THR A 116 3.92 -0.43 12.62
C THR A 116 2.95 0.48 11.86
N ASN A 117 1.78 -0.06 11.54
CA ASN A 117 0.69 0.69 10.92
C ASN A 117 -0.54 0.70 11.84
N ASN A 118 -0.83 1.86 12.42
CA ASN A 118 -2.05 2.13 13.20
C ASN A 118 -3.07 2.96 12.40
N GLY A 119 -2.59 3.74 11.42
CA GLY A 119 -3.41 4.51 10.50
C GLY A 119 -3.76 3.75 9.21
N GLU A 120 -3.62 4.43 8.07
CA GLU A 120 -3.95 3.87 6.75
C GLU A 120 -2.73 3.95 5.83
N MET A 121 -2.46 2.87 5.10
CA MET A 121 -1.36 2.83 4.15
C MET A 121 -1.79 2.21 2.82
N TYR A 122 -1.44 2.90 1.73
CA TYR A 122 -1.89 2.62 0.37
C TYR A 122 -0.70 2.48 -0.57
N LEU A 123 -0.65 1.39 -1.33
CA LEU A 123 0.39 1.11 -2.32
C LEU A 123 -0.29 0.79 -3.66
N GLY A 124 -0.26 1.76 -4.57
CA GLY A 124 -0.94 1.73 -5.86
C GLY A 124 0.01 1.65 -7.05
N ALA A 125 -0.31 0.80 -8.03
CA ALA A 125 0.40 0.64 -9.30
C ALA A 125 -0.56 0.35 -10.46
N ASP A 126 -0.14 0.53 -11.73
CA ASP A 126 -0.95 0.07 -12.86
C ASP A 126 -0.86 -1.45 -13.02
N GLY A 127 0.33 -2.01 -13.23
CA GLY A 127 0.55 -3.45 -13.42
C GLY A 127 0.34 -3.97 -14.85
N SER A 128 -0.03 -3.10 -15.80
CA SER A 128 -0.14 -3.47 -17.23
C SER A 128 1.21 -3.66 -17.94
N PHE A 129 2.26 -2.94 -17.52
CA PHE A 129 3.60 -3.06 -18.11
C PHE A 129 4.68 -3.29 -17.05
N GLY A 130 5.25 -4.51 -17.07
CA GLY A 130 6.15 -4.98 -16.03
C GLY A 130 5.42 -5.45 -14.77
N SER A 131 6.19 -5.90 -13.79
CA SER A 131 5.68 -6.41 -12.52
C SER A 131 6.09 -5.44 -11.40
N PRO A 132 5.14 -4.74 -10.76
CA PRO A 132 5.44 -3.89 -9.61
C PRO A 132 6.17 -4.70 -8.52
N ASN A 133 7.24 -4.14 -7.96
CA ASN A 133 7.87 -4.72 -6.77
C ASN A 133 7.27 -4.03 -5.55
N ILE A 134 6.51 -4.76 -4.73
CA ILE A 134 5.89 -4.20 -3.52
C ILE A 134 6.21 -5.11 -2.34
N GLN A 135 7.01 -4.57 -1.42
CA GLN A 135 7.43 -5.29 -0.23
C GLN A 135 7.42 -4.38 1.01
N ILE A 136 6.90 -4.93 2.11
CA ILE A 136 6.98 -4.35 3.44
C ILE A 136 7.64 -5.39 4.34
N THR A 137 8.96 -5.34 4.44
CA THR A 137 9.77 -6.39 5.05
C THR A 137 10.44 -5.85 6.32
N ALA A 138 10.04 -6.39 7.46
CA ALA A 138 10.67 -6.12 8.75
C ALA A 138 10.53 -7.35 9.66
N PRO A 139 11.49 -7.60 10.57
CA PRO A 139 11.39 -8.68 11.54
C PRO A 139 10.35 -8.41 12.64
N ILE A 140 10.06 -7.14 12.92
CA ILE A 140 8.96 -6.71 13.80
C ILE A 140 7.91 -6.06 12.92
N TRP A 141 6.75 -6.70 12.77
CA TRP A 141 5.73 -6.29 11.81
C TRP A 141 4.34 -6.29 12.45
N ASN A 142 3.72 -5.11 12.55
CA ASN A 142 2.41 -4.92 13.15
C ASN A 142 1.50 -4.09 12.25
N ASN A 143 0.31 -4.61 11.97
CA ASN A 143 -0.79 -3.87 11.35
C ASN A 143 -1.99 -3.89 12.30
N ASN A 144 -2.33 -2.72 12.85
CA ASN A 144 -3.55 -2.48 13.63
C ASN A 144 -4.58 -1.65 12.84
N GLY A 145 -4.13 -0.95 11.78
CA GLY A 145 -4.95 -0.12 10.92
C GLY A 145 -5.32 -0.79 9.60
N LEU A 146 -5.27 -0.02 8.51
CA LEU A 146 -5.61 -0.47 7.16
C LEU A 146 -4.38 -0.48 6.25
N LEU A 147 -4.18 -1.59 5.54
CA LEU A 147 -3.25 -1.70 4.41
C LEU A 147 -4.04 -1.97 3.13
N VAL A 148 -3.77 -1.21 2.08
CA VAL A 148 -4.37 -1.39 0.76
C VAL A 148 -3.29 -1.54 -0.30
N PHE A 149 -3.32 -2.65 -1.01
CA PHE A 149 -2.51 -2.92 -2.19
C PHE A 149 -3.43 -2.91 -3.41
N TYR A 150 -3.09 -2.09 -4.38
CA TYR A 150 -3.94 -1.86 -5.54
C TYR A 150 -3.13 -1.92 -6.83
N GLN A 151 -3.55 -2.81 -7.72
CA GLN A 151 -3.22 -2.77 -9.12
C GLN A 151 -4.45 -2.38 -9.94
N LYS A 152 -4.26 -1.50 -10.92
CA LYS A 152 -5.29 -1.20 -11.92
C LYS A 152 -5.49 -2.37 -12.88
N THR A 153 -4.41 -3.05 -13.20
CA THR A 153 -4.33 -4.21 -14.09
C THR A 153 -3.54 -5.30 -13.38
N ARG A 154 -4.17 -6.47 -13.22
CA ARG A 154 -3.56 -7.65 -12.61
C ARG A 154 -2.25 -8.04 -13.31
N SER A 155 -1.13 -7.98 -12.59
CA SER A 155 0.15 -8.58 -13.01
C SER A 155 0.40 -9.92 -12.31
N SER A 156 1.54 -10.57 -12.61
CA SER A 156 2.01 -11.75 -11.88
C SER A 156 2.87 -11.39 -10.65
N ALA A 157 3.02 -10.10 -10.33
CA ALA A 157 3.75 -9.67 -9.14
C ALA A 157 3.08 -10.20 -7.87
N SER A 158 3.89 -10.60 -6.90
CA SER A 158 3.42 -10.97 -5.57
C SER A 158 3.84 -9.91 -4.56
N ILE A 159 2.93 -9.57 -3.67
CA ILE A 159 3.20 -8.76 -2.48
C ILE A 159 4.01 -9.58 -1.48
N GLU A 160 5.05 -8.97 -0.92
CA GLU A 160 5.87 -9.56 0.16
C GLU A 160 5.65 -8.83 1.48
N LEU A 161 5.26 -9.56 2.53
CA LEU A 161 4.94 -9.01 3.85
C LEU A 161 5.72 -9.72 4.95
N GLY A 162 6.51 -8.94 5.68
CA GLY A 162 7.35 -9.40 6.78
C GLY A 162 8.59 -10.17 6.33
N THR A 163 9.50 -10.41 7.27
CA THR A 163 10.69 -11.25 7.02
C THR A 163 10.30 -12.73 6.98
N SER A 164 10.64 -13.41 5.88
CA SER A 164 10.32 -14.83 5.66
C SER A 164 10.61 -15.71 6.89
N GLY A 165 9.64 -16.54 7.26
CA GLY A 165 9.71 -17.44 8.41
C GLY A 165 9.45 -16.80 9.78
N LEU A 166 9.31 -15.46 9.86
CA LEU A 166 8.89 -14.74 11.06
C LEU A 166 7.38 -14.44 11.02
N ASP A 167 6.92 -13.68 12.01
CA ASP A 167 5.51 -13.36 12.19
C ASP A 167 5.17 -12.00 11.55
N ILE A 168 4.06 -11.95 10.84
CA ILE A 168 3.30 -10.71 10.64
C ILE A 168 2.12 -10.70 11.61
N LYS A 169 2.03 -9.67 12.45
CA LYS A 169 0.89 -9.48 13.35
C LYS A 169 -0.15 -8.58 12.69
N ASN A 170 -1.27 -9.17 12.27
CA ASN A 170 -2.38 -8.46 11.67
C ASN A 170 -3.59 -8.48 12.60
N ASN A 171 -3.85 -7.35 13.27
CA ASN A 171 -5.06 -7.11 14.04
C ASN A 171 -6.06 -6.20 13.29
N GLY A 172 -5.59 -5.51 12.26
CA GLY A 172 -6.40 -4.64 11.42
C GLY A 172 -6.88 -5.32 10.15
N GLN A 173 -6.88 -4.55 9.06
CA GLN A 173 -7.38 -4.94 7.76
C GLN A 173 -6.26 -4.87 6.71
N ILE A 174 -6.15 -5.89 5.86
CA ILE A 174 -5.31 -5.87 4.65
C ILE A 174 -6.23 -6.11 3.45
N CYS A 175 -6.15 -5.26 2.45
CA CYS A 175 -6.99 -5.29 1.25
C CYS A 175 -6.13 -5.41 -0.01
N PHE A 176 -6.52 -6.32 -0.88
CA PHE A 176 -5.88 -6.59 -2.16
C PHE A 176 -6.88 -6.33 -3.28
N PHE A 177 -6.48 -5.53 -4.29
CA PHE A 177 -7.24 -5.29 -5.52
C PHE A 177 -6.37 -5.63 -6.74
N ASN A 178 -6.77 -6.63 -7.53
CA ASN A 178 -5.95 -7.21 -8.60
C ASN A 178 -4.54 -7.63 -8.13
N GLU A 179 -4.40 -8.16 -6.91
CA GLU A 179 -3.09 -8.48 -6.32
C GLU A 179 -2.88 -9.96 -6.02
N LEU A 180 -1.62 -10.39 -5.98
CA LEU A 180 -1.23 -11.74 -5.57
C LEU A 180 -0.53 -11.58 -4.23
N TYR A 181 -1.01 -12.29 -3.22
CA TYR A 181 -0.26 -12.42 -1.98
C TYR A 181 0.23 -13.86 -1.84
N THR A 182 1.54 -14.03 -1.67
CA THR A 182 2.14 -15.34 -1.38
C THR A 182 2.63 -15.37 0.05
N GLN A 183 2.09 -16.28 0.85
CA GLN A 183 2.45 -16.40 2.26
C GLN A 183 3.89 -16.88 2.43
N ARG A 184 4.73 -16.04 3.06
CA ARG A 184 6.10 -16.39 3.47
C ARG A 184 6.33 -16.31 4.99
N THR A 185 5.35 -15.83 5.72
CA THR A 185 5.39 -15.55 7.16
C THR A 185 4.28 -16.28 7.92
N ASN A 186 4.44 -16.46 9.22
CA ASN A 186 3.30 -16.80 10.07
C ASN A 186 2.37 -15.59 10.12
N ILE A 187 1.06 -15.82 10.10
CA ILE A 187 0.07 -14.76 10.21
C ILE A 187 -0.58 -14.89 11.58
N VAL A 188 -0.27 -13.97 12.49
CA VAL A 188 -0.80 -13.95 13.85
C VAL A 188 -1.75 -12.78 14.06
N GLY A 189 -2.68 -12.91 15.00
CA GLY A 189 -3.65 -11.86 15.30
C GLY A 189 -5.05 -12.18 14.82
N THR A 190 -5.95 -11.23 15.02
CA THR A 190 -7.39 -11.41 14.85
C THR A 190 -7.97 -10.65 13.67
N GLY A 191 -7.11 -10.09 12.79
CA GLY A 191 -7.52 -9.19 11.72
C GLY A 191 -8.14 -9.91 10.52
N CYS A 192 -8.33 -9.15 9.44
CA CYS A 192 -8.87 -9.65 8.17
C CYS A 192 -7.93 -9.38 7.00
N ILE A 193 -7.85 -10.34 6.08
CA ILE A 193 -7.22 -10.20 4.76
C ILE A 193 -8.33 -10.33 3.72
N THR A 194 -8.60 -9.28 2.96
CA THR A 194 -9.66 -9.22 1.95
C THR A 194 -9.07 -9.23 0.55
N LEU A 195 -9.62 -10.11 -0.28
CA LEU A 195 -9.35 -10.21 -1.71
C LEU A 195 -10.55 -9.61 -2.46
N ASP A 196 -10.28 -8.65 -3.34
CA ASP A 196 -11.28 -7.97 -4.16
C ASP A 196 -10.74 -7.77 -5.60
N GLU A 197 -11.63 -7.47 -6.54
CA GLU A 197 -11.35 -7.23 -7.97
C GLU A 197 -10.32 -8.20 -8.57
N ASN A 198 -10.52 -9.53 -8.50
CA ASN A 198 -9.57 -10.52 -9.06
C ASN A 198 -8.21 -10.64 -8.30
N SER A 199 -8.26 -10.55 -6.97
CA SER A 199 -7.10 -10.85 -6.12
C SER A 199 -7.03 -12.32 -5.72
N SER A 200 -5.81 -12.82 -5.55
CA SER A 200 -5.58 -14.20 -5.13
C SER A 200 -4.58 -14.28 -4.00
N ILE A 201 -4.75 -15.27 -3.14
CA ILE A 201 -3.74 -15.65 -2.14
C ILE A 201 -3.22 -17.05 -2.44
N PHE A 202 -1.91 -17.22 -2.33
CA PHE A 202 -1.26 -18.51 -2.33
C PHE A 202 -0.63 -18.77 -0.96
N LEU A 203 -1.23 -19.69 -0.20
CA LEU A 203 -0.70 -20.19 1.07
C LEU A 203 0.34 -21.27 0.76
N SER A 204 1.52 -20.83 0.31
CA SER A 204 2.56 -21.67 -0.29
C SER A 204 3.32 -22.56 0.69
N ASN A 205 3.22 -22.29 1.99
CA ASN A 205 3.87 -23.09 3.01
C ASN A 205 2.93 -23.30 4.19
N THR A 206 2.28 -24.45 4.19
CA THR A 206 1.35 -24.85 5.23
C THR A 206 2.02 -25.33 6.52
N LEU A 207 3.34 -25.25 6.65
CA LEU A 207 4.01 -25.31 7.97
C LEU A 207 3.91 -23.97 8.71
N LEU A 208 3.83 -22.84 7.98
CA LEU A 208 3.65 -21.53 8.58
C LEU A 208 2.29 -21.46 9.29
N ASN A 209 2.30 -20.92 10.50
CA ASN A 209 1.12 -20.82 11.32
C ASN A 209 0.21 -19.70 10.82
N ILE A 210 -1.09 -19.91 10.92
CA ILE A 210 -2.11 -18.88 10.72
C ILE A 210 -3.02 -18.94 11.94
N ASP A 211 -3.20 -17.82 12.61
CA ASP A 211 -4.06 -17.72 13.80
C ASP A 211 -5.47 -18.19 13.46
N THR A 212 -6.08 -18.93 14.38
CA THR A 212 -7.45 -19.43 14.23
C THR A 212 -8.50 -18.31 14.23
N ASN A 213 -8.13 -17.07 14.54
CA ASN A 213 -9.00 -15.91 14.48
C ASN A 213 -8.75 -15.03 13.25
N GLN A 214 -7.68 -15.27 12.49
CA GLN A 214 -7.44 -14.59 11.22
C GLN A 214 -8.49 -15.03 10.21
N VAL A 215 -9.07 -14.05 9.51
CA VAL A 215 -10.09 -14.29 8.47
C VAL A 215 -9.52 -13.93 7.10
N PHE A 216 -9.78 -14.79 6.11
CA PHE A 216 -9.64 -14.46 4.69
C PHE A 216 -11.03 -14.18 4.12
N TYR A 217 -11.25 -13.03 3.49
CA TYR A 217 -12.53 -12.66 2.92
C TYR A 217 -12.43 -12.56 1.40
N LEU A 218 -13.28 -13.30 0.69
CA LEU A 218 -13.44 -13.22 -0.76
C LEU A 218 -14.57 -12.24 -1.08
N ALA A 219 -14.21 -10.99 -1.36
CA ALA A 219 -15.18 -9.92 -1.55
C ALA A 219 -15.86 -9.97 -2.92
N ASP A 220 -15.19 -10.53 -3.93
CA ASP A 220 -15.69 -10.60 -5.30
C ASP A 220 -15.69 -12.03 -5.87
N SER A 221 -16.33 -12.18 -7.03
CA SER A 221 -16.50 -13.47 -7.73
C SER A 221 -15.23 -14.01 -8.38
N ALA A 222 -14.24 -13.15 -8.68
CA ALA A 222 -12.97 -13.55 -9.27
C ALA A 222 -11.90 -13.85 -8.23
N SER A 223 -12.12 -13.50 -6.95
CA SER A 223 -11.18 -13.80 -5.87
C SER A 223 -10.87 -15.30 -5.72
N SER A 224 -9.65 -15.63 -5.27
CA SER A 224 -9.31 -17.03 -4.98
C SER A 224 -8.28 -17.29 -3.88
N ILE A 225 -8.40 -18.46 -3.26
CA ILE A 225 -7.43 -19.01 -2.31
C ILE A 225 -6.88 -20.31 -2.86
N GLN A 226 -5.56 -20.41 -2.98
CA GLN A 226 -4.85 -21.65 -3.25
C GLN A 226 -3.97 -22.02 -2.06
N VAL A 227 -3.99 -23.28 -1.65
CA VAL A 227 -3.23 -23.78 -0.50
C VAL A 227 -2.28 -24.90 -0.91
N HIS A 228 -1.05 -24.86 -0.38
CA HIS A 228 -0.09 -25.95 -0.54
C HIS A 228 -0.54 -27.21 0.22
N ALA A 229 -0.87 -28.28 -0.50
CA ALA A 229 -1.31 -29.53 0.11
C ALA A 229 -0.13 -30.29 0.75
N ILE A 230 -0.23 -30.61 2.04
CA ILE A 230 0.80 -31.32 2.81
C ILE A 230 0.22 -32.52 3.59
N SER A 231 1.09 -33.27 4.26
CA SER A 231 0.71 -34.40 5.12
C SER A 231 0.08 -34.02 6.46
N PHE A 232 -0.18 -32.73 6.75
CA PHE A 232 -0.84 -32.27 7.99
C PHE A 232 -2.08 -31.42 7.69
N SER A 233 -3.23 -31.80 8.26
CA SER A 233 -4.47 -31.03 8.08
C SER A 233 -4.41 -29.68 8.80
N LYS A 234 -4.87 -28.63 8.11
CA LYS A 234 -5.08 -27.29 8.68
C LYS A 234 -6.47 -26.78 8.32
N THR A 235 -7.00 -25.89 9.16
CA THR A 235 -8.29 -25.24 8.95
C THR A 235 -8.09 -23.74 8.78
N TYR A 236 -8.61 -23.18 7.69
CA TYR A 236 -8.59 -21.75 7.38
C TYR A 236 -9.98 -21.16 7.52
N ASN A 237 -10.13 -19.99 8.15
CA ASN A 237 -11.42 -19.30 8.16
C ASN A 237 -11.57 -18.47 6.89
N VAL A 238 -12.62 -18.74 6.13
CA VAL A 238 -12.88 -18.07 4.87
C VAL A 238 -14.30 -17.52 4.89
N ALA A 239 -14.42 -16.21 4.70
CA ALA A 239 -15.71 -15.54 4.52
C ALA A 239 -15.95 -15.26 3.03
N GLY A 240 -17.22 -15.11 2.65
CA GLY A 240 -17.59 -14.69 1.29
C GLY A 240 -17.46 -15.75 0.21
N PHE A 241 -17.24 -17.03 0.54
CA PHE A 241 -17.17 -18.08 -0.46
C PHE A 241 -18.52 -18.20 -1.21
N GLY A 242 -18.51 -18.06 -2.53
CA GLY A 242 -19.71 -18.03 -3.36
C GLY A 242 -19.58 -17.12 -4.58
N ASN A 243 -20.68 -17.00 -5.34
CA ASN A 243 -20.75 -16.24 -6.58
C ASN A 243 -19.66 -16.59 -7.61
N GLY A 244 -19.11 -17.80 -7.58
CA GLY A 244 -18.08 -18.23 -8.53
C GLY A 244 -16.63 -18.08 -8.06
N ASN A 245 -16.37 -17.48 -6.90
CA ASN A 245 -15.00 -17.45 -6.36
C ASN A 245 -14.50 -18.86 -6.01
N LYS A 246 -13.18 -18.99 -5.82
CA LYS A 246 -12.50 -20.29 -5.86
C LYS A 246 -11.68 -20.54 -4.59
N ILE A 247 -11.80 -21.75 -4.04
CA ILE A 247 -10.92 -22.29 -2.99
C ILE A 247 -10.30 -23.58 -3.54
N GLY A 248 -8.98 -23.69 -3.52
CA GLY A 248 -8.29 -24.82 -4.12
C GLY A 248 -6.98 -25.21 -3.45
N LEU A 249 -6.42 -26.29 -3.99
CA LEU A 249 -5.11 -26.81 -3.65
C LEU A 249 -4.16 -26.59 -4.83
N ASP A 250 -2.87 -26.65 -4.55
CA ASP A 250 -1.83 -26.71 -5.58
C ASP A 250 -1.60 -28.13 -6.15
N VAL A 251 -2.58 -29.02 -5.94
CA VAL A 251 -2.65 -30.38 -6.48
C VAL A 251 -4.07 -30.70 -6.93
N THR A 252 -4.22 -31.62 -7.88
CA THR A 252 -5.55 -32.04 -8.37
C THR A 252 -6.34 -32.72 -7.24
N LEU A 253 -7.64 -32.40 -7.16
CA LEU A 253 -8.55 -33.04 -6.22
C LEU A 253 -8.88 -34.46 -6.67
N VAL A 254 -8.78 -35.43 -5.76
CA VAL A 254 -9.11 -36.83 -6.08
C VAL A 254 -10.59 -37.06 -5.92
N ASN A 255 -11.29 -37.15 -7.06
CA ASN A 255 -12.71 -37.43 -7.09
C ASN A 255 -12.97 -38.81 -7.71
N LEU A 256 -13.17 -39.82 -6.86
CA LEU A 256 -13.50 -41.21 -7.21
C LEU A 256 -14.77 -41.68 -6.48
N PRO A 257 -15.97 -41.14 -6.81
CA PRO A 257 -17.21 -41.55 -6.15
C PRO A 257 -17.54 -43.03 -6.40
N PRO A 258 -18.12 -43.77 -5.44
CA PRO A 258 -18.50 -43.33 -4.08
C PRO A 258 -17.37 -43.44 -3.05
N LEU A 259 -16.19 -43.91 -3.45
CA LEU A 259 -15.08 -44.23 -2.54
C LEU A 259 -14.44 -42.99 -1.93
N LEU A 260 -14.28 -41.93 -2.73
CA LEU A 260 -13.66 -40.68 -2.30
C LEU A 260 -14.24 -39.51 -3.08
N ASN A 261 -14.74 -38.50 -2.36
CA ASN A 261 -15.12 -37.23 -2.97
C ASN A 261 -13.96 -36.25 -2.85
N GLY A 262 -13.63 -35.55 -3.95
CA GLY A 262 -12.54 -34.56 -3.97
C GLY A 262 -12.77 -33.40 -3.00
N TYR A 263 -14.03 -33.19 -2.62
CA TYR A 263 -14.43 -32.30 -1.56
C TYR A 263 -15.60 -32.86 -0.76
N THR A 264 -15.78 -32.36 0.48
CA THR A 264 -16.97 -32.59 1.30
C THR A 264 -17.32 -31.31 2.03
N TYR A 265 -18.60 -31.00 2.18
CA TYR A 265 -19.07 -29.92 3.06
C TYR A 265 -19.89 -30.52 4.20
N ASP A 266 -19.52 -30.21 5.44
CA ASP A 266 -20.29 -30.59 6.62
C ASP A 266 -21.29 -29.48 6.98
N THR A 267 -22.57 -29.75 6.76
CA THR A 267 -23.67 -28.81 7.01
C THR A 267 -23.88 -28.50 8.49
N LYS A 268 -23.25 -29.24 9.42
CA LYS A 268 -23.36 -29.02 10.86
C LYS A 268 -22.25 -28.13 11.40
N THR A 269 -21.04 -28.26 10.84
CA THR A 269 -19.85 -27.51 11.29
C THR A 269 -19.52 -26.33 10.38
N GLY A 270 -19.99 -26.32 9.13
CA GLY A 270 -19.67 -25.31 8.13
C GLY A 270 -18.30 -25.49 7.49
N ILE A 271 -17.69 -26.67 7.65
CA ILE A 271 -16.35 -26.97 7.15
C ILE A 271 -16.43 -27.59 5.75
N LEU A 272 -15.79 -26.94 4.78
CA LEU A 272 -15.45 -27.49 3.48
C LEU A 272 -14.07 -28.16 3.56
N THR A 273 -13.99 -29.45 3.25
CA THR A 273 -12.74 -30.20 3.22
C THR A 273 -12.39 -30.56 1.79
N LEU A 274 -11.17 -30.20 1.35
CA LEU A 274 -10.60 -30.56 0.05
C LEU A 274 -9.57 -31.68 0.18
N ARG A 275 -9.55 -32.62 -0.77
CA ARG A 275 -8.69 -33.82 -0.76
C ARG A 275 -7.88 -33.93 -2.04
N GLY A 276 -6.57 -33.75 -1.92
CA GLY A 276 -5.60 -33.93 -3.00
C GLY A 276 -5.17 -35.38 -3.19
N GLY A 277 -4.38 -35.61 -4.24
CA GLY A 277 -3.79 -36.92 -4.56
C GLY A 277 -2.71 -37.40 -3.59
N GLY A 278 -2.53 -38.72 -3.50
CA GLY A 278 -1.44 -39.34 -2.75
C GLY A 278 -1.70 -39.47 -1.24
N VAL A 279 -0.63 -39.40 -0.45
CA VAL A 279 -0.64 -39.55 1.03
C VAL A 279 -0.81 -38.19 1.73
N LEU A 280 -1.43 -37.23 1.05
CA LEU A 280 -1.64 -35.87 1.56
C LEU A 280 -2.83 -35.84 2.52
N SER A 281 -2.72 -35.01 3.55
CA SER A 281 -3.84 -34.78 4.47
C SER A 281 -4.89 -33.87 3.81
N PRO A 282 -6.18 -34.02 4.17
CA PRO A 282 -7.21 -33.10 3.74
C PRO A 282 -6.98 -31.70 4.29
N MET A 283 -7.23 -30.67 3.49
CA MET A 283 -7.24 -29.27 3.95
C MET A 283 -8.68 -28.83 4.23
N ASN A 284 -8.87 -28.11 5.32
CA ASN A 284 -10.18 -27.67 5.77
C ASN A 284 -10.32 -26.15 5.64
N PHE A 285 -11.54 -25.73 5.30
CA PHE A 285 -11.92 -24.34 5.17
C PHE A 285 -13.22 -24.16 5.94
N ASN A 286 -13.18 -23.40 7.03
CA ASN A 286 -14.38 -22.99 7.73
C ASN A 286 -15.04 -21.86 6.92
N ILE A 287 -16.04 -22.22 6.11
CA ILE A 287 -16.76 -21.31 5.21
C ILE A 287 -18.10 -20.84 5.78
N GLY A 288 -18.50 -21.40 6.93
CA GLY A 288 -19.78 -21.12 7.58
C GLY A 288 -20.92 -22.07 7.18
N LEU A 289 -22.06 -21.88 7.82
CA LEU A 289 -23.27 -22.71 7.66
C LEU A 289 -24.17 -22.20 6.53
N GLY A 290 -25.02 -23.08 5.98
CA GLY A 290 -26.12 -22.69 5.09
C GLY A 290 -25.84 -22.87 3.59
N TYR A 291 -24.70 -23.45 3.21
CA TYR A 291 -24.43 -23.76 1.80
C TYR A 291 -25.24 -24.96 1.32
N ASN A 292 -25.72 -24.89 0.08
CA ASN A 292 -26.39 -26.01 -0.58
C ASN A 292 -25.35 -26.92 -1.27
N PRO A 293 -25.16 -28.19 -0.84
CA PRO A 293 -24.16 -29.10 -1.40
C PRO A 293 -24.24 -29.31 -2.92
N SER A 294 -25.42 -29.12 -3.53
CA SER A 294 -25.62 -29.29 -4.98
C SER A 294 -25.03 -28.17 -5.85
N LEU A 295 -24.65 -27.03 -5.25
CA LEU A 295 -24.09 -25.87 -5.97
C LEU A 295 -22.56 -25.82 -5.95
N PHE A 296 -21.91 -26.78 -5.29
CA PHE A 296 -20.47 -26.93 -5.34
C PHE A 296 -20.04 -27.64 -6.62
N LYS A 297 -18.92 -27.20 -7.20
CA LYS A 297 -18.35 -27.81 -8.41
C LYS A 297 -16.83 -27.79 -8.35
N ILE A 298 -16.22 -28.90 -8.78
CA ILE A 298 -14.77 -28.95 -9.01
C ILE A 298 -14.45 -28.20 -10.30
N VAL A 299 -13.48 -27.29 -10.23
CA VAL A 299 -13.03 -26.42 -11.31
C VAL A 299 -11.50 -26.33 -11.33
N THR A 300 -10.99 -25.68 -12.37
CA THR A 300 -9.59 -25.26 -12.46
C THR A 300 -9.53 -23.80 -12.05
N ASP A 301 -8.57 -23.44 -11.20
CA ASP A 301 -8.23 -22.04 -10.98
C ASP A 301 -7.16 -21.61 -11.97
N ASP A 302 -7.46 -20.57 -12.73
CA ASP A 302 -6.69 -20.01 -13.83
C ASP A 302 -6.40 -18.52 -13.63
N ASN A 303 -6.59 -18.00 -12.41
CA ASN A 303 -6.23 -16.64 -12.07
C ASN A 303 -4.73 -16.39 -12.33
N THR A 304 -4.38 -15.16 -12.69
CA THR A 304 -3.00 -14.78 -12.98
C THR A 304 -2.12 -14.90 -11.73
N GLY A 305 -0.95 -15.52 -11.89
CA GLY A 305 0.09 -15.61 -10.86
C GLY A 305 0.00 -16.81 -9.91
N ILE A 306 -1.15 -17.47 -9.81
CA ILE A 306 -1.28 -18.74 -9.07
C ILE A 306 -0.90 -19.94 -9.93
N ILE A 307 -0.70 -21.10 -9.30
CA ILE A 307 -0.37 -22.33 -10.00
C ILE A 307 -1.64 -22.90 -10.64
N ARG A 308 -1.68 -23.00 -11.97
CA ARG A 308 -2.83 -23.57 -12.69
C ARG A 308 -2.86 -25.09 -12.53
N ILE A 309 -3.81 -25.59 -11.74
CA ILE A 309 -4.01 -27.02 -11.49
C ILE A 309 -5.35 -27.50 -12.05
N PRO A 310 -5.36 -28.37 -13.06
CA PRO A 310 -6.60 -28.97 -13.56
C PRO A 310 -7.38 -29.66 -12.43
N ALA A 311 -8.65 -29.28 -12.27
CA ALA A 311 -9.52 -29.82 -11.21
C ALA A 311 -8.92 -29.70 -9.79
N GLY A 312 -8.12 -28.66 -9.54
CA GLY A 312 -7.48 -28.39 -8.24
C GLY A 312 -8.32 -27.54 -7.29
N ALA A 313 -9.46 -27.02 -7.72
CA ALA A 313 -10.26 -26.07 -6.94
C ALA A 313 -11.74 -26.46 -6.88
N VAL A 314 -12.45 -25.85 -5.93
CA VAL A 314 -13.90 -25.89 -5.80
C VAL A 314 -14.44 -24.46 -5.87
N THR A 315 -15.57 -24.32 -6.57
CA THR A 315 -16.36 -23.09 -6.59
C THR A 315 -17.77 -23.37 -6.07
N TYR A 316 -18.47 -22.32 -5.65
CA TYR A 316 -19.87 -22.35 -5.28
C TYR A 316 -20.63 -21.31 -6.11
N SER A 317 -21.65 -21.76 -6.86
CA SER A 317 -22.34 -20.89 -7.83
C SER A 317 -23.45 -20.02 -7.22
N GLY A 318 -23.89 -20.31 -5.99
CA GLY A 318 -24.87 -19.49 -5.27
C GLY A 318 -24.20 -18.31 -4.53
N PRO A 319 -24.99 -17.37 -4.01
CA PRO A 319 -24.46 -16.31 -3.15
C PRO A 319 -23.95 -16.87 -1.81
N PRO A 320 -22.93 -16.26 -1.19
CA PRO A 320 -22.49 -16.61 0.14
C PRO A 320 -23.67 -16.49 1.13
N PRO A 321 -24.02 -17.55 1.90
CA PRO A 321 -25.18 -17.53 2.78
C PRO A 321 -24.92 -16.79 4.10
N ASN A 322 -23.66 -16.49 4.43
CA ASN A 322 -23.26 -15.84 5.68
C ASN A 322 -22.92 -14.37 5.43
N SER A 323 -23.26 -13.52 6.41
CA SER A 323 -22.85 -12.11 6.41
C SER A 323 -21.33 -11.96 6.53
N VAL A 324 -20.80 -10.87 5.98
CA VAL A 324 -19.40 -10.50 6.14
C VAL A 324 -19.06 -10.32 7.63
N PRO A 325 -18.00 -10.96 8.16
CA PRO A 325 -17.59 -10.76 9.55
C PRO A 325 -17.26 -9.30 9.86
N SER A 326 -17.59 -8.82 11.06
CA SER A 326 -17.36 -7.42 11.46
C SER A 326 -15.89 -7.02 11.48
N VAL A 327 -14.96 -7.98 11.54
CA VAL A 327 -13.53 -7.68 11.42
C VAL A 327 -13.10 -7.35 9.99
N CYS A 328 -13.88 -7.78 9.00
CA CYS A 328 -13.64 -7.48 7.59
C CYS A 328 -14.44 -6.24 7.18
N GLN A 329 -13.84 -5.07 7.36
CA GLN A 329 -14.47 -3.80 6.98
C GLN A 329 -14.40 -3.59 5.46
N PRO A 330 -15.32 -2.83 4.84
CA PRO A 330 -15.23 -2.48 3.43
C PRO A 330 -13.88 -1.83 3.09
N CYS A 331 -13.21 -2.36 2.08
CA CYS A 331 -11.91 -1.86 1.66
C CYS A 331 -12.04 -0.44 1.08
N LYS A 332 -11.12 0.45 1.48
CA LYS A 332 -11.03 1.81 0.93
C LYS A 332 -10.24 1.80 -0.38
N LYS A 333 -10.55 2.76 -1.24
CA LYS A 333 -9.77 3.04 -2.47
C LYS A 333 -8.61 3.98 -2.15
N LEU A 334 -7.66 4.08 -3.09
CA LEU A 334 -6.52 5.00 -2.98
C LEU A 334 -7.00 6.44 -2.71
N PRO A 335 -6.45 7.14 -1.70
CA PRO A 335 -6.85 8.50 -1.39
C PRO A 335 -6.30 9.48 -2.45
N PRO A 336 -6.99 10.62 -2.67
CA PRO A 336 -6.40 11.71 -3.46
C PRO A 336 -5.20 12.30 -2.72
N ALA A 337 -4.12 12.59 -3.46
CA ALA A 337 -2.94 13.24 -2.89
C ALA A 337 -3.00 14.78 -3.10
N PRO A 338 -2.66 15.59 -2.08
CA PRO A 338 -2.59 17.04 -2.21
C PRO A 338 -1.62 17.48 -3.30
N GLY A 339 -1.98 18.53 -4.06
CA GLY A 339 -1.09 19.14 -5.06
C GLY A 339 -0.99 18.44 -6.42
N THR A 340 -1.74 17.35 -6.64
CA THR A 340 -1.72 16.55 -7.89
C THR A 340 -2.57 17.12 -9.03
N SER A 341 -3.31 18.20 -8.78
CA SER A 341 -4.11 18.91 -9.78
C SER A 341 -3.51 20.29 -10.06
N ALA A 342 -3.75 20.82 -11.27
CA ALA A 342 -3.38 22.18 -11.59
C ALA A 342 -4.12 23.18 -10.69
N THR A 343 -3.45 24.26 -10.30
CA THR A 343 -4.00 25.30 -9.43
C THR A 343 -3.61 26.68 -9.93
N GLU A 344 -4.52 27.63 -9.81
CA GLU A 344 -4.31 29.05 -10.11
C GLU A 344 -4.74 29.86 -8.89
N PHE A 345 -3.89 30.77 -8.43
CA PHE A 345 -4.19 31.63 -7.30
C PHE A 345 -3.41 32.93 -7.38
N THR A 346 -3.96 33.98 -6.79
CA THR A 346 -3.28 35.28 -6.68
C THR A 346 -2.51 35.36 -5.37
N THR A 347 -1.31 35.92 -5.41
CA THR A 347 -0.53 36.31 -4.21
C THR A 347 -0.26 37.80 -4.21
N THR A 348 0.10 38.35 -3.04
CA THR A 348 0.45 39.76 -2.90
C THR A 348 1.81 39.88 -2.25
N ALA A 349 2.75 40.54 -2.93
CA ALA A 349 4.05 40.89 -2.41
C ALA A 349 4.09 42.38 -2.05
N THR A 350 4.64 42.69 -0.88
CA THR A 350 4.89 44.07 -0.47
C THR A 350 6.39 44.32 -0.39
N SER A 351 6.86 45.34 -1.08
CA SER A 351 8.25 45.80 -1.04
C SER A 351 8.32 47.29 -0.67
N THR A 352 9.50 47.75 -0.27
CA THR A 352 9.76 49.18 -0.05
C THR A 352 10.75 49.65 -1.10
N ASN A 353 10.39 50.67 -1.87
CA ASN A 353 11.28 51.21 -2.90
C ASN A 353 12.39 52.10 -2.29
N SER A 354 13.30 52.58 -3.14
CA SER A 354 14.42 53.45 -2.73
C SER A 354 14.00 54.76 -2.06
N ASP A 355 12.78 55.21 -2.32
CA ASP A 355 12.23 56.46 -1.80
C ASP A 355 11.43 56.24 -0.50
N GLY A 356 11.40 55.01 0.02
CA GLY A 356 10.71 54.64 1.25
C GLY A 356 9.20 54.38 1.08
N PHE A 357 8.68 54.33 -0.14
CA PHE A 357 7.27 54.03 -0.41
C PHE A 357 7.03 52.52 -0.41
N THR A 358 5.91 52.12 0.21
CA THR A 358 5.41 50.74 0.12
C THR A 358 4.81 50.52 -1.26
N CYS A 359 5.35 49.53 -1.96
CA CYS A 359 4.85 49.03 -3.22
C CYS A 359 4.15 47.69 -2.99
N THR A 360 2.97 47.54 -3.56
CA THR A 360 2.18 46.32 -3.53
C THR A 360 2.09 45.76 -4.94
N GLU A 361 2.49 44.51 -5.09
CA GLU A 361 2.41 43.73 -6.31
C GLU A 361 1.42 42.60 -6.09
N VAL A 362 0.47 42.45 -7.02
CA VAL A 362 -0.47 41.33 -7.06
C VAL A 362 -0.09 40.47 -8.25
N ASP A 363 0.30 39.23 -7.95
CA ASP A 363 0.76 38.26 -8.93
C ASP A 363 -0.26 37.15 -9.09
N ASP A 364 -0.48 36.72 -10.33
CA ASP A 364 -1.14 35.47 -10.66
C ASP A 364 -0.12 34.33 -10.71
N ILE A 365 -0.42 33.23 -10.02
CA ILE A 365 0.43 32.04 -9.93
C ILE A 365 -0.33 30.85 -10.48
N ILE A 366 0.18 30.28 -11.57
CA ILE A 366 -0.34 29.06 -12.21
C ILE A 366 0.64 27.92 -11.98
N VAL A 367 0.17 26.84 -11.38
CA VAL A 367 0.90 25.57 -11.22
C VAL A 367 0.23 24.53 -12.10
N SER A 368 0.94 24.03 -13.11
CA SER A 368 0.37 23.09 -14.09
C SER A 368 1.44 22.17 -14.69
N THR A 369 1.03 21.26 -15.56
CA THR A 369 1.93 20.38 -16.32
C THR A 369 2.07 20.83 -17.77
N ASP A 370 3.27 20.67 -18.32
CA ASP A 370 3.54 20.89 -19.74
C ASP A 370 3.06 19.70 -20.60
N LYS A 371 3.28 19.78 -21.93
CA LYS A 371 2.94 18.70 -22.86
C LYS A 371 3.68 17.38 -22.60
N SER A 372 4.74 17.41 -21.80
CA SER A 372 5.56 16.25 -21.42
C SER A 372 5.20 15.71 -20.02
N ASN A 373 4.14 16.23 -19.40
CA ASN A 373 3.74 15.94 -18.02
C ASN A 373 4.80 16.34 -16.98
N SER A 374 5.56 17.40 -17.24
CA SER A 374 6.48 18.01 -16.27
C SER A 374 5.80 19.19 -15.59
N TRP A 375 5.89 19.25 -14.26
CA TRP A 375 5.33 20.35 -13.48
C TRP A 375 6.12 21.65 -13.66
N PHE A 376 5.40 22.75 -13.86
CA PHE A 376 5.96 24.10 -13.88
C PHE A 376 5.09 25.06 -13.07
N THR A 377 5.72 26.15 -12.62
CA THR A 377 5.04 27.30 -12.02
C THR A 377 5.27 28.50 -12.93
N SER A 378 4.19 29.18 -13.32
CA SER A 378 4.23 30.45 -14.04
C SER A 378 3.72 31.55 -13.13
N THR A 379 4.41 32.67 -13.13
CA THR A 379 4.03 33.88 -12.39
C THR A 379 3.78 35.00 -13.39
N SER A 380 2.70 35.75 -13.22
CA SER A 380 2.38 36.92 -14.04
C SER A 380 1.83 38.03 -13.18
N THR A 381 2.50 39.19 -13.20
CA THR A 381 2.05 40.36 -12.44
C THR A 381 0.74 40.89 -13.03
N ILE A 382 -0.33 40.89 -12.21
CA ILE A 382 -1.63 41.46 -12.59
C ILE A 382 -1.60 42.99 -12.42
N THR A 383 -1.07 43.45 -11.29
CA THR A 383 -1.02 44.87 -10.95
C THR A 383 0.14 45.14 -9.99
N ALA A 384 0.86 46.23 -10.21
CA ALA A 384 1.87 46.73 -9.29
C ALA A 384 1.66 48.24 -9.08
N GLY A 385 1.74 48.69 -7.83
CA GLY A 385 1.58 50.11 -7.51
C GLY A 385 2.26 50.50 -6.20
N CYS A 386 2.78 51.73 -6.12
CA CYS A 386 3.39 52.28 -4.93
C CYS A 386 2.54 53.44 -4.38
N ILE A 387 2.33 53.48 -3.07
CA ILE A 387 1.57 54.55 -2.42
C ILE A 387 2.51 55.72 -2.18
N SER A 388 2.43 56.76 -3.01
CA SER A 388 3.06 58.06 -2.70
C SER A 388 2.26 58.75 -1.59
N ASN A 389 2.92 59.22 -0.52
CA ASN A 389 2.26 60.11 0.43
C ASN A 389 1.61 61.29 -0.32
N PRO A 390 0.37 61.70 0.02
CA PRO A 390 -0.20 62.91 -0.54
C PRO A 390 0.75 64.06 -0.21
N THR A 391 1.28 64.68 -1.25
CA THR A 391 2.18 65.82 -1.12
C THR A 391 1.46 66.85 -0.25
N ASN A 392 2.07 67.22 0.88
CA ASN A 392 1.64 68.38 1.66
C ASN A 392 1.56 69.56 0.70
N THR A 393 0.35 69.91 0.29
CA THR A 393 0.11 71.13 -0.48
C THR A 393 0.29 72.26 0.51
N ILE A 394 1.52 72.77 0.61
CA ILE A 394 1.79 74.02 1.31
C ILE A 394 1.19 75.12 0.43
N THR A 395 -0.09 75.43 0.63
CA THR A 395 -0.64 76.71 0.18
C THR A 395 -0.05 77.79 1.07
N SER A 396 0.98 78.47 0.55
CA SER A 396 1.40 79.78 1.04
C SER A 396 0.41 80.84 0.55
N THR A 397 -0.21 81.57 1.47
CA THR A 397 -0.77 82.91 1.22
C THR A 397 -0.20 83.88 2.23
#